data_AF-A0A382FAW2-F1
#
_entry.id   AF-A0A382FAW2-F1
#
_cell.length_a   1.000
_cell.length_b   1.000
_cell.length_c   1.000
_cell.angle_alpha   90.00
_cell.angle_beta   90.00
_cell.angle_gamma   90.00
#
_symmetry.space_group_name_H-M   'P 1'
#
loop_
_entity.id
_entity.type
_entity.pdbx_description
1 polymer ?
#
loop_
_entity_poly.entity_id
_entity_poly.type
_entity_poly.pdbx_seq_one_letter_code
_entity_poly.pdbx_strand_id
1 'polypeptide(L)'
;SLGMTALQVENYLKTARKAMDFILVEGEQEKKEVTQINRNTGRMRGPNSRRFSGDSSDRLGRVNFWHGSFNGLPRTGKFSIRVKASTDRKPGQPAPILYAQYGYFVPGLTLNIMGDAGEIAVTSNDPKYYDISGWPEFFPQPEARVPDDKLSGIIALQNALFDGEEPPKAITKEIEEELNAEATREKVAKWEKALAELVAQRELFEKEELPGRFDKWLQNPPKKPPAQPDWAILGNAEPKSLEGATFVPQTDGSFLLVGLNPRNDRWVVTAKVDLPSVRAIRIEALTDKSLKKNGPGRAGNGNFVLSDLRVFAKPIGTQGKGKPVKLINPQADFQQNTSSLSIASSIDGDKRKTGWAVGGQCGKAHASQFEFAEAVENEGGTVFTFELDYMLKGAFHVIGKPRFSVSSSLLPQLDGESSRMELINLLSSMETLGGIESLDEKQRQALVPKYRFIDSKWISMTKKLFAYEARKPQPRIKKSKAKVHPEDPDFPRIIIESVEFVRNDYPSWPPPLHRRIIREGEDLSDPQAVKNI
;
A
#
# COMPACT_ATOMS: atom_id res chain seq x y z
N SER A 1 27.49 11.61 -73.49
CA SER A 1 27.93 12.19 -72.20
C SER A 1 27.02 11.62 -71.13
N LEU A 2 27.56 10.97 -70.08
CA LEU A 2 26.78 10.29 -69.02
C LEU A 2 26.01 11.24 -68.09
N GLY A 3 25.98 12.56 -68.37
CA GLY A 3 25.18 13.54 -67.63
C GLY A 3 25.63 13.80 -66.18
N MET A 4 26.74 13.21 -65.74
CA MET A 4 27.28 13.37 -64.39
C MET A 4 28.40 14.40 -64.34
N THR A 5 28.47 15.16 -63.23
CA THR A 5 29.59 16.06 -62.95
C THR A 5 30.85 15.27 -62.56
N ALA A 6 32.04 15.84 -62.76
CA ALA A 6 33.30 15.21 -62.38
C ALA A 6 33.35 14.84 -60.88
N LEU A 7 32.79 15.69 -60.01
CA LEU A 7 32.70 15.45 -58.57
C LEU A 7 31.80 14.27 -58.22
N GLN A 8 30.68 14.09 -58.94
CA GLN A 8 29.82 12.92 -58.75
C GLN A 8 30.53 11.63 -59.17
N VAL A 9 31.23 11.64 -60.31
CA VAL A 9 32.02 10.49 -60.78
C VAL A 9 33.11 10.13 -59.77
N GLU A 10 33.83 11.12 -59.24
CA GLU A 10 34.86 10.89 -58.21
C GLU A 10 34.26 10.30 -56.93
N ASN A 11 33.12 10.80 -56.47
CA ASN A 11 32.43 10.27 -55.29
C ASN A 11 31.92 8.83 -55.52
N TYR A 12 31.37 8.53 -56.71
CA TYR A 12 30.95 7.17 -57.05
C TYR A 12 32.14 6.22 -57.12
N LEU A 13 33.25 6.60 -57.74
CA LEU A 13 34.47 5.80 -57.80
C LEU A 13 35.07 5.57 -56.41
N LYS A 14 35.08 6.61 -55.55
CA LYS A 14 35.54 6.49 -54.16
C LYS A 14 34.66 5.54 -53.35
N THR A 15 33.36 5.57 -53.57
CA THR A 15 32.39 4.68 -52.91
C THR A 15 32.53 3.25 -53.42
N ALA A 16 32.69 3.06 -54.74
CA ALA A 16 32.89 1.76 -55.37
C ALA A 16 34.22 1.11 -54.92
N ARG A 17 35.31 1.87 -54.82
CA ARG A 17 36.59 1.38 -54.28
C ARG A 17 36.45 0.93 -52.83
N LYS A 18 35.86 1.76 -51.97
CA LYS A 18 35.58 1.38 -50.59
C LYS A 18 34.72 0.12 -50.50
N ALA A 19 33.70 -0.01 -51.34
CA ALA A 19 32.86 -1.21 -51.40
C ALA A 19 33.65 -2.45 -51.82
N MET A 20 34.57 -2.32 -52.77
CA MET A 20 35.47 -3.40 -53.19
C MET A 20 36.47 -3.78 -52.10
N ASP A 21 37.00 -2.82 -51.33
CA ASP A 21 37.91 -3.10 -50.19
C ASP A 21 37.25 -3.97 -49.10
N PHE A 22 35.91 -4.00 -49.02
CA PHE A 22 35.19 -4.90 -48.10
C PHE A 22 34.91 -6.29 -48.69
N ILE A 23 34.88 -6.40 -50.02
CA ILE A 23 34.53 -7.64 -50.73
C ILE A 23 35.79 -8.43 -51.07
N LEU A 24 36.82 -7.74 -51.54
CA LEU A 24 38.13 -8.28 -51.86
C LEU A 24 38.96 -8.29 -50.58
N VAL A 25 39.60 -9.42 -50.31
CA VAL A 25 40.37 -9.65 -49.09
C VAL A 25 41.69 -10.26 -49.50
N GLU A 26 42.76 -9.86 -48.84
CA GLU A 26 44.12 -10.33 -49.10
C GLU A 26 44.67 -11.02 -47.85
N GLY A 27 45.58 -11.99 -48.03
CA GLY A 27 46.23 -12.69 -46.93
C GLY A 27 45.46 -13.90 -46.37
N GLU A 28 45.91 -14.38 -45.21
CA GLU A 28 45.33 -15.54 -44.51
C GLU A 28 44.07 -15.18 -43.72
N GLN A 29 43.21 -16.16 -43.47
CA GLN A 29 42.01 -15.95 -42.66
C GLN A 29 42.39 -15.62 -41.21
N GLU A 30 42.00 -14.44 -40.73
CA GLU A 30 42.13 -14.12 -39.32
C GLU A 30 41.35 -15.10 -38.43
N LYS A 31 41.88 -15.37 -37.23
CA LYS A 31 41.26 -16.30 -36.29
C LYS A 31 39.88 -15.78 -35.88
N LYS A 32 38.88 -16.66 -35.97
CA LYS A 32 37.53 -16.43 -35.47
C LYS A 32 37.54 -16.39 -33.94
N GLU A 33 36.99 -15.33 -33.36
CA GLU A 33 36.89 -15.15 -31.91
C GLU A 33 35.44 -15.01 -31.48
N VAL A 34 35.04 -15.71 -30.42
CA VAL A 34 33.68 -15.67 -29.88
C VAL A 34 33.73 -15.14 -28.46
N THR A 35 32.99 -14.06 -28.20
CA THR A 35 32.87 -13.45 -26.87
C THR A 35 31.43 -13.53 -26.39
N GLN A 36 31.17 -14.25 -25.30
CA GLN A 36 29.86 -14.25 -24.66
C GLN A 36 29.62 -12.93 -23.92
N ILE A 37 28.42 -12.37 -24.04
CA ILE A 37 28.07 -11.07 -23.48
C ILE A 37 27.05 -11.24 -22.37
N ASN A 38 27.37 -10.69 -21.20
CA ASN A 38 26.47 -10.68 -20.06
C ASN A 38 25.48 -9.51 -20.16
N ARG A 39 24.24 -9.76 -19.74
CA ARG A 39 23.21 -8.73 -19.67
C ARG A 39 23.52 -7.74 -18.55
N ASN A 40 23.41 -6.46 -18.87
CA ASN A 40 23.43 -5.37 -17.91
C ASN A 40 22.01 -5.13 -17.36
N THR A 41 21.82 -5.14 -16.03
CA THR A 41 20.50 -4.93 -15.40
C THR A 41 20.13 -3.45 -15.23
N GLY A 42 21.11 -2.55 -15.33
CA GLY A 42 20.90 -1.11 -15.22
C GLY A 42 20.15 -0.51 -16.42
N ARG A 43 19.69 0.73 -16.26
CA ARG A 43 19.07 1.50 -17.35
C ARG A 43 20.10 1.95 -18.38
N MET A 44 19.68 2.00 -19.65
CA MET A 44 20.44 2.66 -20.71
C MET A 44 20.57 4.15 -20.43
N ARG A 45 21.80 4.68 -20.51
CA ARG A 45 22.11 6.10 -20.33
C ARG A 45 22.70 6.68 -21.62
N GLY A 46 22.60 8.00 -21.76
CA GLY A 46 23.09 8.73 -22.94
C GLY A 46 21.98 9.18 -23.90
N PRO A 47 22.34 9.72 -25.08
CA PRO A 47 21.43 10.35 -26.03
C PRO A 47 20.26 9.47 -26.48
N ASN A 48 20.51 8.15 -26.60
CA ASN A 48 19.52 7.17 -27.03
C ASN A 48 18.66 6.59 -25.90
N SER A 49 18.86 7.02 -24.65
CA SER A 49 18.14 6.47 -23.47
C SER A 49 16.62 6.54 -23.58
N ARG A 50 16.07 7.54 -24.28
CA ARG A 50 14.61 7.69 -24.47
C ARG A 50 13.96 6.57 -25.28
N ARG A 51 14.73 5.83 -26.10
CA ARG A 51 14.25 4.65 -26.84
C ARG A 51 14.08 3.41 -25.96
N PHE A 52 14.65 3.44 -24.75
CA PHE A 52 14.67 2.32 -23.80
C PHE A 52 13.84 2.68 -22.57
N SER A 53 12.50 2.63 -22.72
CA SER A 53 11.56 3.08 -21.69
C SER A 53 11.33 2.05 -20.58
N GLY A 54 11.32 0.76 -20.91
CA GLY A 54 11.13 -0.32 -19.93
C GLY A 54 12.40 -0.65 -19.15
N ASP A 55 12.45 -1.85 -18.59
CA ASP A 55 13.62 -2.36 -17.88
C ASP A 55 14.36 -3.41 -18.73
N SER A 56 15.68 -3.52 -18.47
CA SER A 56 16.51 -4.56 -19.07
C SER A 56 16.02 -5.94 -18.66
N SER A 57 15.83 -6.85 -19.63
CA SER A 57 15.23 -8.16 -19.43
C SER A 57 15.74 -9.17 -20.46
N ASP A 58 15.75 -10.44 -20.09
CA ASP A 58 15.93 -11.55 -21.03
C ASP A 58 14.63 -11.89 -21.77
N ARG A 59 13.51 -11.30 -21.35
CA ARG A 59 12.18 -11.41 -21.99
C ARG A 59 11.80 -10.06 -22.60
N LEU A 60 11.88 -9.96 -23.92
CA LEU A 60 11.62 -8.74 -24.68
C LEU A 60 10.14 -8.64 -25.06
N GLY A 61 9.37 -7.99 -24.19
CA GLY A 61 8.04 -7.48 -24.50
C GLY A 61 8.09 -6.10 -25.16
N ARG A 62 6.95 -5.41 -25.19
CA ARG A 62 6.71 -4.16 -25.95
C ARG A 62 7.65 -3.00 -25.60
N VAL A 63 8.13 -2.93 -24.35
CA VAL A 63 9.00 -1.85 -23.85
C VAL A 63 10.31 -2.35 -23.25
N ASN A 64 10.44 -3.66 -23.05
CA ASN A 64 11.65 -4.26 -22.51
C ASN A 64 12.74 -4.28 -23.57
N PHE A 65 13.98 -4.32 -23.10
CA PHE A 65 15.16 -4.41 -23.96
C PHE A 65 16.20 -5.28 -23.29
N TRP A 66 17.17 -5.75 -24.05
CA TRP A 66 18.37 -6.39 -23.54
C TRP A 66 19.55 -5.51 -23.92
N HIS A 67 20.55 -5.39 -23.06
CA HIS A 67 21.81 -4.75 -23.44
C HIS A 67 22.98 -5.36 -22.69
N GLY A 68 24.14 -5.31 -23.32
CA GLY A 68 25.37 -5.86 -22.79
C GLY A 68 26.58 -5.20 -23.41
N SER A 69 27.71 -5.31 -22.72
CA SER A 69 28.98 -4.69 -23.11
C SER A 69 30.09 -5.72 -23.21
N PHE A 70 31.07 -5.45 -24.08
CA PHE A 70 32.23 -6.32 -24.27
C PHE A 70 33.50 -5.51 -24.57
N ASN A 71 34.67 -6.11 -24.36
CA ASN A 71 35.95 -5.44 -24.52
C ASN A 71 36.53 -5.59 -25.94
N GLY A 72 37.45 -4.67 -26.26
CA GLY A 72 38.31 -4.73 -27.44
C GLY A 72 37.63 -4.36 -28.75
N LEU A 73 36.59 -3.53 -28.76
CA LEU A 73 35.79 -3.10 -29.92
C LEU A 73 36.53 -3.22 -31.28
N PRO A 74 36.09 -4.08 -32.23
CA PRO A 74 36.77 -4.19 -33.52
C PRO A 74 36.60 -2.89 -34.32
N ARG A 75 37.67 -2.45 -34.98
CA ARG A 75 37.64 -1.28 -35.88
C ARG A 75 37.40 -1.66 -37.34
N THR A 76 37.72 -2.89 -37.68
CA THR A 76 37.64 -3.45 -39.03
C THR A 76 37.19 -4.91 -38.98
N GLY A 77 36.82 -5.43 -40.15
CA GLY A 77 36.53 -6.86 -40.34
C GLY A 77 35.09 -7.24 -39.96
N LYS A 78 34.60 -8.31 -40.58
CA LYS A 78 33.21 -8.76 -40.41
C LYS A 78 32.96 -9.31 -39.02
N PHE A 79 31.89 -8.85 -38.37
CA PHE A 79 31.39 -9.42 -37.12
C PHE A 79 29.98 -10.00 -37.28
N SER A 80 29.57 -10.81 -36.30
CA SER A 80 28.19 -11.24 -36.10
C SER A 80 27.77 -11.10 -34.64
N ILE A 81 26.60 -10.50 -34.41
CA ILE A 81 25.87 -10.57 -33.15
C ILE A 81 25.01 -11.83 -33.22
N ARG A 82 25.42 -12.86 -32.49
CA ARG A 82 24.76 -14.15 -32.44
C ARG A 82 23.89 -14.25 -31.20
N VAL A 83 22.58 -14.32 -31.40
CA VAL A 83 21.61 -14.35 -30.31
C VAL A 83 20.94 -15.72 -30.28
N LYS A 84 21.12 -16.47 -29.18
CA LYS A 84 20.35 -17.67 -28.92
C LYS A 84 19.02 -17.25 -28.29
N ALA A 85 17.93 -17.39 -29.03
CA ALA A 85 16.62 -16.94 -28.60
C ALA A 85 15.49 -17.87 -29.04
N SER A 86 14.35 -17.73 -28.37
CA SER A 86 13.07 -18.32 -28.78
C SER A 86 11.96 -17.27 -28.66
N THR A 87 10.75 -17.64 -29.05
CA THR A 87 9.56 -16.84 -28.82
C THR A 87 8.48 -17.66 -28.12
N ASP A 88 7.72 -17.01 -27.24
CA ASP A 88 6.52 -17.60 -26.64
C ASP A 88 5.23 -17.28 -27.41
N ARG A 89 5.36 -16.89 -28.69
CA ARG A 89 4.21 -16.63 -29.55
C ARG A 89 3.24 -17.80 -29.58
N LYS A 90 1.96 -17.49 -29.44
CA LYS A 90 0.83 -18.42 -29.59
C LYS A 90 0.52 -18.63 -31.08
N PRO A 91 -0.11 -19.75 -31.47
CA PRO A 91 -0.60 -19.94 -32.84
C PRO A 91 -1.48 -18.77 -33.31
N GLY A 92 -1.21 -18.26 -34.51
CA GLY A 92 -1.92 -17.11 -35.09
C GLY A 92 -1.33 -15.74 -34.75
N GLN A 93 -0.36 -15.64 -33.82
CA GLN A 93 0.35 -14.38 -33.56
C GLN A 93 1.48 -14.14 -34.58
N PRO A 94 1.77 -12.87 -34.92
CA PRO A 94 2.93 -12.54 -35.74
C PRO A 94 4.23 -12.97 -35.07
N ALA A 95 5.25 -13.27 -35.87
CA ALA A 95 6.59 -13.50 -35.34
C ALA A 95 7.15 -12.20 -34.76
N PRO A 96 7.66 -12.18 -33.52
CA PRO A 96 8.34 -11.00 -33.01
C PRO A 96 9.64 -10.74 -33.77
N ILE A 97 10.06 -9.48 -33.80
CA ILE A 97 11.20 -9.01 -34.58
C ILE A 97 12.33 -8.67 -33.63
N LEU A 98 13.40 -9.46 -33.65
CA LEU A 98 14.62 -9.15 -32.91
C LEU A 98 15.37 -8.05 -33.65
N TYR A 99 15.37 -6.86 -33.10
CA TYR A 99 16.10 -5.71 -33.62
C TYR A 99 17.36 -5.48 -32.78
N ALA A 100 18.51 -5.38 -33.43
CA ALA A 100 19.79 -5.18 -32.78
C ALA A 100 20.39 -3.81 -33.12
N GLN A 101 21.02 -3.20 -32.12
CA GLN A 101 21.87 -2.04 -32.28
C GLN A 101 23.28 -2.36 -31.80
N TYR A 102 24.25 -1.76 -32.46
CA TYR A 102 25.67 -1.98 -32.23
C TYR A 102 26.42 -0.65 -32.17
N GLY A 103 27.41 -0.57 -31.29
CA GLY A 103 28.35 0.54 -31.28
C GLY A 103 29.29 0.45 -30.09
N TYR A 104 29.60 1.61 -29.50
CA TYR A 104 30.55 1.71 -28.41
C TYR A 104 30.08 2.63 -27.28
N PHE A 105 30.69 2.46 -26.11
CA PHE A 105 30.59 3.43 -25.02
C PHE A 105 31.97 3.66 -24.41
N VAL A 106 32.11 4.84 -23.80
CA VAL A 106 33.31 5.24 -23.05
C VAL A 106 33.00 5.08 -21.55
N PRO A 107 33.67 4.15 -20.84
CA PRO A 107 33.54 4.01 -19.41
C PRO A 107 33.79 5.35 -18.69
N GLY A 108 32.90 5.73 -17.76
CA GLY A 108 32.99 6.98 -16.99
C GLY A 108 32.22 8.17 -17.58
N LEU A 109 31.90 8.18 -18.88
CA LEU A 109 31.14 9.28 -19.53
C LEU A 109 29.64 8.96 -19.72
N THR A 110 29.20 7.73 -19.43
CA THR A 110 27.79 7.28 -19.57
C THR A 110 27.17 7.59 -20.95
N LEU A 111 28.00 7.57 -21.99
CA LEU A 111 27.64 7.93 -23.35
C LEU A 111 27.64 6.67 -24.23
N ASN A 112 26.45 6.15 -24.54
CA ASN A 112 26.27 5.04 -25.46
C ASN A 112 26.00 5.59 -26.87
N ILE A 113 26.88 5.29 -27.82
CA ILE A 113 26.76 5.70 -29.23
C ILE A 113 26.59 4.42 -30.05
N MET A 114 25.44 4.29 -30.72
CA MET A 114 25.06 3.07 -31.44
C MET A 114 24.38 3.41 -32.76
N GLY A 115 24.54 2.53 -33.73
CA GLY A 115 23.78 2.48 -34.98
C GLY A 115 22.96 1.20 -35.08
N ASP A 116 22.11 1.13 -36.09
CA ASP A 116 21.19 0.03 -36.31
C ASP A 116 21.94 -1.12 -36.98
N ALA A 117 22.00 -2.29 -36.32
CA ALA A 117 22.78 -3.44 -36.79
C ALA A 117 21.96 -4.38 -37.67
N GLY A 118 20.64 -4.35 -37.53
CA GLY A 118 19.71 -5.13 -38.35
C GLY A 118 18.58 -5.72 -37.52
N GLU A 119 17.69 -6.42 -38.21
CA GLU A 119 16.54 -7.06 -37.62
C GLU A 119 16.31 -8.45 -38.21
N ILE A 120 15.75 -9.36 -37.41
CA ILE A 120 15.45 -10.72 -37.82
C ILE A 120 14.20 -11.24 -37.09
N ALA A 121 13.31 -11.91 -37.82
CA ALA A 121 12.12 -12.51 -37.23
C ALA A 121 12.46 -13.76 -36.41
N VAL A 122 12.02 -13.80 -35.15
CA VAL A 122 12.19 -14.95 -34.26
C VAL A 122 10.97 -15.85 -34.39
N THR A 123 11.10 -16.94 -35.13
CA THR A 123 9.95 -17.80 -35.51
C THR A 123 9.88 -19.10 -34.70
N SER A 124 10.95 -19.48 -34.02
CA SER A 124 11.05 -20.75 -33.29
C SER A 124 10.61 -20.59 -31.83
N ASN A 125 9.74 -21.48 -31.36
CA ASN A 125 9.40 -21.57 -29.94
C ASN A 125 10.48 -22.29 -29.14
N ASP A 126 11.34 -23.06 -29.81
CA ASP A 126 12.57 -23.62 -29.25
C ASP A 126 13.76 -22.69 -29.48
N PRO A 127 14.73 -22.63 -28.55
CA PRO A 127 15.92 -21.80 -28.68
C PRO A 127 16.74 -22.10 -29.94
N LYS A 128 16.95 -21.09 -30.77
CA LYS A 128 17.81 -21.14 -31.98
C LYS A 128 18.74 -19.94 -32.04
N TYR A 129 19.83 -20.09 -32.80
CA TYR A 129 20.74 -18.99 -33.08
C TYR A 129 20.23 -18.13 -34.23
N TYR A 130 20.21 -16.81 -33.99
CA TYR A 130 19.91 -15.78 -34.97
C TYR A 130 21.14 -14.88 -35.08
N ASP A 131 21.74 -14.80 -36.26
CA ASP A 131 22.96 -14.05 -36.51
C ASP A 131 22.65 -12.74 -37.26
N ILE A 132 23.06 -11.62 -36.69
CA ILE A 132 23.01 -10.30 -37.31
C ILE A 132 24.45 -9.86 -37.57
N SER A 133 24.88 -9.91 -38.84
CA SER A 133 26.25 -9.59 -39.25
C SER A 133 26.41 -8.13 -39.68
N GLY A 134 27.60 -7.58 -39.48
CA GLY A 134 27.95 -6.24 -39.92
C GLY A 134 29.45 -6.01 -40.05
N TRP A 135 29.80 -4.78 -40.42
CA TRP A 135 31.16 -4.27 -40.51
C TRP A 135 31.27 -3.01 -39.64
N PRO A 136 32.20 -2.92 -38.67
CA PRO A 136 32.30 -1.79 -37.74
C PRO A 136 32.42 -0.43 -38.43
N GLU A 137 32.88 -0.40 -39.68
CA GLU A 137 33.01 0.75 -40.58
C GLU A 137 31.68 1.41 -40.95
N PHE A 138 30.57 0.68 -40.83
CA PHE A 138 29.22 1.22 -41.08
C PHE A 138 28.52 1.74 -39.81
N PHE A 139 29.18 1.64 -38.66
CA PHE A 139 28.65 2.09 -37.38
C PHE A 139 29.39 3.34 -36.89
N PRO A 140 28.84 4.08 -35.93
CA PRO A 140 29.55 5.19 -35.32
C PRO A 140 30.92 4.72 -34.79
N GLN A 141 31.99 5.34 -35.29
CA GLN A 141 33.36 5.00 -34.88
C GLN A 141 33.91 6.02 -33.89
N PRO A 142 34.64 5.57 -32.85
CA PRO A 142 35.40 6.45 -32.00
C PRO A 142 36.56 7.09 -32.79
N GLU A 143 37.01 8.26 -32.38
CA GLU A 143 38.17 8.90 -33.00
C GLU A 143 39.38 7.95 -33.01
N ALA A 144 40.14 7.94 -34.10
CA ALA A 144 41.26 7.01 -34.30
C ALA A 144 42.34 7.09 -33.20
N ARG A 145 42.48 8.24 -32.54
CA ARG A 145 43.43 8.46 -31.44
C ARG A 145 43.02 7.87 -30.10
N VAL A 146 41.75 7.46 -29.94
CA VAL A 146 41.27 6.91 -28.66
C VAL A 146 41.79 5.48 -28.51
N PRO A 147 42.55 5.16 -27.45
CA PRO A 147 43.07 3.80 -27.25
C PRO A 147 41.95 2.77 -27.07
N ASP A 148 42.16 1.56 -27.60
CA ASP A 148 41.15 0.49 -27.59
C ASP A 148 40.83 -0.02 -26.17
N ASP A 149 41.76 0.09 -25.22
CA ASP A 149 41.54 -0.26 -23.81
C ASP A 149 40.59 0.73 -23.09
N LYS A 150 40.32 1.88 -23.71
CA LYS A 150 39.35 2.89 -23.22
C LYS A 150 37.98 2.77 -23.85
N LEU A 151 37.78 1.79 -24.73
CA LEU A 151 36.55 1.60 -25.48
C LEU A 151 35.95 0.23 -25.18
N SER A 152 34.63 0.23 -24.98
CA SER A 152 33.88 -1.01 -24.85
C SER A 152 32.79 -1.04 -25.91
N GLY A 153 32.64 -2.17 -26.57
CA GLY A 153 31.50 -2.43 -27.44
C GLY A 153 30.22 -2.53 -26.63
N ILE A 154 29.12 -2.09 -27.22
CA ILE A 154 27.78 -2.22 -26.64
C ILE A 154 26.83 -2.77 -27.70
N ILE A 155 25.97 -3.68 -27.24
CA ILE A 155 24.87 -4.24 -28.02
C ILE A 155 23.58 -3.99 -27.26
N ALA A 156 22.55 -3.57 -27.98
CA ALA A 156 21.19 -3.45 -27.46
C ALA A 156 20.24 -4.25 -28.35
N LEU A 157 19.31 -5.00 -27.76
CA LEU A 157 18.32 -5.80 -28.45
C LEU A 157 16.92 -5.39 -27.98
N GLN A 158 15.99 -5.25 -28.93
CA GLN A 158 14.58 -4.93 -28.66
C GLN A 158 13.66 -5.83 -29.49
N ASN A 159 12.42 -5.96 -29.05
CA ASN A 159 11.36 -6.51 -29.90
C ASN A 159 10.73 -5.36 -30.69
N ALA A 160 11.02 -5.29 -31.99
CA ALA A 160 10.56 -4.22 -32.88
C ALA A 160 9.20 -4.51 -33.53
N LEU A 161 8.53 -5.60 -33.14
CA LEU A 161 7.19 -5.91 -33.63
C LEU A 161 6.22 -4.76 -33.32
N PHE A 162 5.55 -4.27 -34.36
CA PHE A 162 4.43 -3.35 -34.25
C PHE A 162 3.14 -4.03 -34.70
N ASP A 163 2.22 -4.23 -33.76
CA ASP A 163 0.93 -4.91 -33.96
C ASP A 163 -0.28 -3.94 -33.98
N GLY A 164 -0.01 -2.62 -34.06
CA GLY A 164 -1.04 -1.58 -34.11
C GLY A 164 -1.33 -0.89 -32.77
N GLU A 165 -0.87 -1.46 -31.65
CA GLU A 165 -1.07 -0.86 -30.32
C GLU A 165 0.04 0.15 -29.95
N GLU A 166 -0.16 0.95 -28.90
CA GLU A 166 0.88 1.85 -28.37
C GLU A 166 1.64 1.21 -27.20
N PRO A 167 2.92 1.57 -26.95
CA PRO A 167 3.67 1.04 -25.80
C PRO A 167 2.99 1.42 -24.48
N PRO A 168 2.85 0.49 -23.52
CA PRO A 168 2.17 0.76 -22.26
C PRO A 168 2.88 1.87 -21.47
N LYS A 169 2.10 2.83 -20.98
CA LYS A 169 2.60 3.92 -20.14
C LYS A 169 3.04 3.38 -18.77
N ALA A 170 4.10 3.96 -18.22
CA ALA A 170 4.58 3.62 -16.88
C ALA A 170 3.52 3.96 -15.83
N ILE A 171 3.12 2.98 -15.03
CA ILE A 171 2.27 3.18 -13.86
C ILE A 171 3.14 3.28 -12.61
N THR A 172 2.74 4.13 -11.67
CA THR A 172 3.41 4.21 -10.36
C THR A 172 2.81 3.14 -9.47
N LYS A 173 3.60 2.11 -9.13
CA LYS A 173 3.22 1.07 -8.19
C LYS A 173 3.84 1.39 -6.83
N GLU A 174 3.03 1.38 -5.78
CA GLU A 174 3.49 1.45 -4.40
C GLU A 174 3.88 0.03 -3.96
N ILE A 175 5.14 -0.13 -3.57
CA ILE A 175 5.69 -1.38 -3.07
C ILE A 175 5.85 -1.20 -1.56
N GLU A 176 5.18 -2.06 -0.81
CA GLU A 176 5.31 -2.15 0.65
C GLU A 176 6.19 -3.36 1.00
N GLU A 177 7.30 -3.09 1.66
CA GLU A 177 8.22 -4.11 2.15
C GLU A 177 8.24 -4.07 3.68
N GLU A 178 8.00 -5.22 4.32
CA GLU A 178 8.15 -5.35 5.76
C GLU A 178 9.62 -5.63 6.11
N LEU A 179 10.28 -4.66 6.72
CA LEU A 179 11.73 -4.72 6.98
C LEU A 179 12.12 -5.70 8.10
N ASN A 180 11.18 -6.14 8.93
CA ASN A 180 11.47 -6.85 10.18
C ASN A 180 10.48 -7.98 10.47
N ALA A 181 9.98 -8.66 9.43
CA ALA A 181 8.90 -9.65 9.51
C ALA A 181 9.07 -10.68 10.62
N GLU A 182 10.24 -11.33 10.71
CA GLU A 182 10.51 -12.36 11.72
C GLU A 182 10.49 -11.77 13.14
N ALA A 183 11.21 -10.69 13.38
CA ALA A 183 11.22 -10.01 14.67
C ALA A 183 9.84 -9.44 15.07
N THR A 184 9.01 -9.01 14.10
CA THR A 184 7.61 -8.63 14.38
C THR A 184 6.82 -9.84 14.84
N ARG A 185 6.92 -10.99 14.15
CA ARG A 185 6.19 -12.22 14.49
C ARG A 185 6.53 -12.72 15.90
N GLU A 186 7.80 -12.73 16.29
CA GLU A 186 8.21 -13.10 17.65
C GLU A 186 7.61 -12.18 18.72
N LYS A 187 7.65 -10.86 18.48
CA LYS A 187 7.07 -9.88 19.39
C LYS A 187 5.55 -10.03 19.51
N VAL A 188 4.87 -10.29 18.39
CA VAL A 188 3.43 -10.55 18.37
C VAL A 188 3.10 -11.82 19.15
N ALA A 189 3.80 -12.93 18.94
CA ALA A 189 3.57 -14.17 19.68
C ALA A 189 3.76 -13.99 21.20
N LYS A 190 4.80 -13.25 21.61
CA LYS A 190 5.01 -12.91 23.03
C LYS A 190 3.88 -12.04 23.59
N TRP A 191 3.42 -11.07 22.82
CA TRP A 191 2.29 -10.22 23.19
C TRP A 191 0.98 -11.01 23.29
N GLU A 192 0.70 -11.92 22.36
CA GLU A 192 -0.49 -12.79 22.38
C GLU A 192 -0.52 -13.66 23.63
N LYS A 193 0.62 -14.28 23.98
CA LYS A 193 0.74 -15.09 25.20
C LYS A 193 0.46 -14.26 26.46
N ALA A 194 1.08 -13.10 26.59
CA ALA A 194 0.87 -12.23 27.75
C ALA A 194 -0.57 -11.66 27.82
N LEU A 195 -1.19 -11.38 26.67
CA LEU A 195 -2.59 -10.98 26.63
C LEU A 195 -3.50 -12.11 27.11
N ALA A 196 -3.25 -13.35 26.67
CA ALA A 196 -3.98 -14.53 27.12
C ALA A 196 -3.83 -14.78 28.64
N GLU A 197 -2.62 -14.56 29.20
CA GLU A 197 -2.39 -14.61 30.64
C GLU A 197 -3.21 -13.55 31.40
N LEU A 198 -3.28 -12.32 30.90
CA LEU A 198 -4.11 -11.26 31.51
C LEU A 198 -5.61 -11.57 31.43
N VAL A 199 -6.08 -12.15 30.33
CA VAL A 199 -7.46 -12.64 30.18
C VAL A 199 -7.75 -13.71 31.22
N ALA A 200 -6.90 -14.73 31.32
CA ALA A 200 -7.05 -15.83 32.27
C ALA A 200 -7.05 -15.34 33.73
N GLN A 201 -6.18 -14.38 34.08
CA GLN A 201 -6.17 -13.77 35.41
C GLN A 201 -7.48 -13.06 35.73
N ARG A 202 -8.06 -12.32 34.78
CA ARG A 202 -9.36 -11.65 34.99
C ARG A 202 -10.49 -12.67 35.13
N GLU A 203 -10.51 -13.71 34.31
CA GLU A 203 -11.53 -14.77 34.39
C GLU A 203 -11.45 -15.56 35.71
N LEU A 204 -10.23 -15.88 36.16
CA LEU A 204 -10.01 -16.49 37.47
C LEU A 204 -10.51 -15.57 38.60
N PHE A 205 -10.20 -14.28 38.53
CA PHE A 205 -10.69 -13.28 39.47
C PHE A 205 -12.23 -13.20 39.48
N GLU A 206 -12.88 -13.19 38.31
CA GLU A 206 -14.34 -13.20 38.17
C GLU A 206 -14.96 -14.45 38.82
N LYS A 207 -14.30 -15.60 38.72
CA LYS A 207 -14.79 -16.86 39.27
C LYS A 207 -14.57 -17.01 40.78
N GLU A 208 -13.37 -16.68 41.26
CA GLU A 208 -12.95 -17.04 42.63
C GLU A 208 -13.05 -15.88 43.62
N GLU A 209 -12.75 -14.64 43.21
CA GLU A 209 -12.70 -13.50 44.13
C GLU A 209 -13.94 -12.62 44.05
N LEU A 210 -14.51 -12.43 42.85
CA LEU A 210 -15.59 -11.48 42.63
C LEU A 210 -16.87 -11.78 43.44
N PRO A 211 -17.34 -13.04 43.61
CA PRO A 211 -18.48 -13.34 44.46
C PRO A 211 -18.29 -12.88 45.91
N GLY A 212 -17.15 -13.23 46.54
CA GLY A 212 -16.86 -12.81 47.91
C GLY A 212 -16.66 -11.29 48.05
N ARG A 213 -16.22 -10.60 46.99
CA ARG A 213 -16.19 -9.13 46.96
C ARG A 213 -17.59 -8.52 46.86
N PHE A 214 -18.48 -9.15 46.10
CA PHE A 214 -19.88 -8.75 46.04
C PHE A 214 -20.54 -8.90 47.41
N ASP A 215 -20.32 -10.00 48.12
CA ASP A 215 -20.83 -10.17 49.50
C ASP A 215 -20.34 -9.10 50.46
N LYS A 216 -19.06 -8.71 50.36
CA LYS A 216 -18.52 -7.58 51.15
C LYS A 216 -19.15 -6.25 50.76
N TRP A 217 -19.37 -6.01 49.47
CA TRP A 217 -20.03 -4.80 48.99
C TRP A 217 -21.48 -4.70 49.48
N LEU A 218 -22.21 -5.82 49.57
CA LEU A 218 -23.57 -5.89 50.09
C LEU A 218 -23.69 -5.48 51.57
N GLN A 219 -22.60 -5.49 52.34
CA GLN A 219 -22.62 -5.04 53.74
C GLN A 219 -22.74 -3.52 53.88
N ASN A 220 -22.29 -2.76 52.87
CA ASN A 220 -22.36 -1.31 52.87
C ASN A 220 -22.50 -0.75 51.44
N PRO A 221 -23.62 -1.05 50.76
CA PRO A 221 -23.85 -0.53 49.42
C PRO A 221 -24.16 0.97 49.49
N PRO A 222 -23.79 1.74 48.45
CA PRO A 222 -24.24 3.11 48.33
C PRO A 222 -25.77 3.16 48.27
N LYS A 223 -26.37 4.17 48.90
CA LYS A 223 -27.81 4.39 48.83
C LYS A 223 -28.24 4.64 47.38
N LYS A 224 -29.38 4.10 47.00
CA LYS A 224 -30.03 4.46 45.73
C LYS A 224 -30.34 5.96 45.77
N PRO A 225 -30.01 6.71 44.69
CA PRO A 225 -30.43 8.10 44.58
C PRO A 225 -31.97 8.20 44.74
N PRO A 226 -32.48 9.19 45.49
CA PRO A 226 -33.92 9.31 45.78
C PRO A 226 -34.76 9.63 44.53
N ALA A 227 -34.15 10.16 43.48
CA ALA A 227 -34.75 10.39 42.17
C ALA A 227 -33.97 9.64 41.09
N GLN A 228 -34.64 9.26 40.00
CA GLN A 228 -33.91 8.80 38.81
C GLN A 228 -33.00 9.93 38.32
N PRO A 229 -31.73 9.65 37.99
CA PRO A 229 -30.83 10.68 37.47
C PRO A 229 -31.35 11.19 36.12
N ASP A 230 -31.03 12.43 35.78
CA ASP A 230 -31.26 12.94 34.42
C ASP A 230 -30.50 12.10 33.40
N TRP A 231 -29.29 11.65 33.76
CA TRP A 231 -28.43 10.87 32.88
C TRP A 231 -27.95 9.57 33.51
N ALA A 232 -28.26 8.47 32.85
CA ALA A 232 -27.74 7.17 33.18
C ALA A 232 -26.51 6.84 32.32
N ILE A 233 -25.34 6.79 32.96
CA ILE A 233 -24.04 6.53 32.32
C ILE A 233 -23.98 5.06 31.88
N LEU A 234 -23.58 4.85 30.62
CA LEU A 234 -23.40 3.56 29.97
C LEU A 234 -21.95 3.05 30.11
N GLY A 235 -21.56 2.70 31.34
CA GLY A 235 -20.24 2.12 31.59
C GLY A 235 -20.07 0.69 31.09
N ASN A 236 -21.17 0.02 30.77
CA ASN A 236 -21.24 -1.28 30.09
C ASN A 236 -21.15 -1.17 28.55
N ALA A 237 -20.96 0.03 27.99
CA ALA A 237 -20.83 0.19 26.56
C ALA A 237 -19.61 -0.56 26.02
N GLU A 238 -19.74 -1.09 24.81
CA GLU A 238 -18.73 -1.83 24.09
C GLU A 238 -18.32 -1.01 22.84
N PRO A 239 -17.50 0.03 23.01
CA PRO A 239 -17.04 0.85 21.89
C PRO A 239 -15.96 0.14 21.07
N LYS A 240 -16.06 0.26 19.75
CA LYS A 240 -15.07 -0.25 18.80
C LYS A 240 -14.73 0.80 17.76
N SER A 241 -13.43 1.04 17.55
CA SER A 241 -12.91 1.81 16.41
C SER A 241 -12.77 0.89 15.20
N LEU A 242 -13.21 1.35 14.03
CA LEU A 242 -12.99 0.63 12.78
C LEU A 242 -11.57 0.83 12.23
N GLU A 243 -10.87 1.85 12.69
CA GLU A 243 -9.51 2.18 12.25
C GLU A 243 -8.44 1.88 13.32
N GLY A 244 -8.80 1.12 14.37
CA GLY A 244 -7.84 0.48 15.29
C GLY A 244 -7.45 1.28 16.55
N ALA A 245 -8.18 2.34 16.92
CA ALA A 245 -8.02 2.95 18.22
C ALA A 245 -8.57 2.05 19.35
N THR A 246 -7.91 2.02 20.51
CA THR A 246 -8.31 1.16 21.64
C THR A 246 -9.00 1.99 22.72
N PHE A 247 -10.16 1.54 23.17
CA PHE A 247 -10.92 2.16 24.26
C PHE A 247 -10.60 1.47 25.58
N VAL A 248 -10.11 2.22 26.56
CA VAL A 248 -9.76 1.70 27.88
C VAL A 248 -10.81 2.15 28.90
N PRO A 249 -11.66 1.26 29.42
CA PRO A 249 -12.71 1.64 30.37
C PRO A 249 -12.13 2.23 31.66
N GLN A 250 -12.83 3.19 32.24
CA GLN A 250 -12.48 3.88 33.48
C GLN A 250 -13.56 3.69 34.56
N THR A 251 -13.20 3.97 35.82
CA THR A 251 -14.09 3.81 36.98
C THR A 251 -15.28 4.78 36.99
N ASP A 252 -15.17 5.90 36.29
CA ASP A 252 -16.23 6.92 36.12
C ASP A 252 -17.22 6.59 34.97
N GLY A 253 -17.10 5.41 34.35
CA GLY A 253 -17.93 4.98 33.22
C GLY A 253 -17.52 5.59 31.87
N SER A 254 -16.41 6.32 31.83
CA SER A 254 -15.82 6.81 30.57
C SER A 254 -14.83 5.81 29.97
N PHE A 255 -14.39 6.08 28.74
CA PHE A 255 -13.39 5.30 28.04
C PHE A 255 -12.23 6.20 27.64
N LEU A 256 -10.99 5.90 28.05
CA LEU A 256 -9.81 6.64 27.60
C LEU A 256 -9.25 5.96 26.34
N LEU A 257 -9.10 6.70 25.25
CA LEU A 257 -8.52 6.18 24.02
C LEU A 257 -6.98 6.18 24.07
N VAL A 258 -6.40 5.06 23.64
CA VAL A 258 -4.94 4.86 23.54
C VAL A 258 -4.59 4.17 22.22
N GLY A 259 -3.29 3.93 21.99
CA GLY A 259 -2.81 3.26 20.78
C GLY A 259 -2.90 4.16 19.55
N LEU A 260 -3.30 3.57 18.42
CA LEU A 260 -3.40 4.27 17.13
C LEU A 260 -4.33 5.48 17.21
N ASN A 261 -3.90 6.61 16.65
CA ASN A 261 -4.75 7.78 16.41
C ASN A 261 -4.90 7.94 14.90
N PRO A 262 -5.93 7.36 14.29
CA PRO A 262 -6.08 7.35 12.84
C PRO A 262 -6.48 8.75 12.33
N ARG A 263 -6.21 9.01 11.05
CA ARG A 263 -6.54 10.31 10.42
C ARG A 263 -8.04 10.49 10.22
N ASN A 264 -8.76 9.40 10.02
CA ASN A 264 -10.22 9.38 10.08
C ASN A 264 -10.60 8.18 10.93
N ASP A 265 -11.79 8.16 11.51
CA ASP A 265 -12.27 6.99 12.24
C ASP A 265 -13.79 6.89 12.17
N ARG A 266 -14.30 5.66 12.34
CA ARG A 266 -15.70 5.40 12.67
C ARG A 266 -15.72 4.57 13.93
N TRP A 267 -16.48 5.02 14.91
CA TRP A 267 -16.77 4.23 16.10
C TRP A 267 -18.13 3.59 15.96
N VAL A 268 -18.22 2.35 16.41
CA VAL A 268 -19.46 1.63 16.64
C VAL A 268 -19.51 1.32 18.12
N VAL A 269 -20.46 1.92 18.83
CA VAL A 269 -20.62 1.77 20.28
C VAL A 269 -21.93 1.08 20.55
N THR A 270 -21.88 -0.13 21.12
CA THR A 270 -23.09 -0.87 21.49
C THR A 270 -23.28 -0.87 22.99
N ALA A 271 -24.50 -0.66 23.47
CA ALA A 271 -24.81 -0.71 24.90
C ALA A 271 -26.18 -1.36 25.14
N LYS A 272 -26.25 -2.23 26.15
CA LYS A 272 -27.52 -2.77 26.64
C LYS A 272 -28.07 -1.81 27.71
N VAL A 273 -29.29 -1.36 27.52
CA VAL A 273 -29.99 -0.39 28.37
C VAL A 273 -31.24 -1.04 28.93
N ASP A 274 -31.26 -1.21 30.25
CA ASP A 274 -32.36 -1.82 31.00
C ASP A 274 -33.31 -0.72 31.52
N LEU A 275 -33.87 0.04 30.58
CA LEU A 275 -34.89 1.05 30.85
C LEU A 275 -36.11 0.77 29.94
N PRO A 276 -37.34 0.92 30.46
CA PRO A 276 -38.54 0.70 29.67
C PRO A 276 -38.72 1.76 28.57
N SER A 277 -38.19 2.97 28.78
CA SER A 277 -38.27 4.09 27.85
C SER A 277 -36.99 4.93 27.87
N VAL A 278 -36.47 5.26 26.69
CA VAL A 278 -35.33 6.18 26.50
C VAL A 278 -35.70 7.28 25.52
N ARG A 279 -35.33 8.52 25.83
CA ARG A 279 -35.73 9.73 25.11
C ARG A 279 -34.57 10.61 24.67
N ALA A 280 -33.36 10.42 25.20
CA ALA A 280 -32.21 11.22 24.80
C ALA A 280 -30.90 10.46 25.02
N ILE A 281 -29.85 10.95 24.35
CA ILE A 281 -28.46 10.56 24.59
C ILE A 281 -27.62 11.78 24.95
N ARG A 282 -26.61 11.57 25.78
CA ARG A 282 -25.54 12.54 26.05
C ARG A 282 -24.18 11.93 25.72
N ILE A 283 -23.35 12.71 25.05
CA ILE A 283 -21.95 12.38 24.77
C ILE A 283 -21.09 13.44 25.41
N GLU A 284 -20.20 13.00 26.28
CA GLU A 284 -19.25 13.86 26.96
C GLU A 284 -17.84 13.59 26.45
N ALA A 285 -17.12 14.66 26.12
CA ALA A 285 -15.72 14.66 25.77
C ALA A 285 -14.92 15.15 26.98
N LEU A 286 -14.37 14.22 27.75
CA LEU A 286 -13.68 14.51 29.02
C LEU A 286 -12.19 14.79 28.82
N THR A 287 -11.59 15.47 29.79
CA THR A 287 -10.15 15.74 29.81
C THR A 287 -9.38 14.59 30.45
N ASP A 288 -8.11 14.45 30.06
CA ASP A 288 -7.16 13.54 30.70
C ASP A 288 -5.73 14.06 30.50
N LYS A 289 -4.89 13.98 31.53
CA LYS A 289 -3.51 14.47 31.49
C LYS A 289 -2.63 13.76 30.46
N SER A 290 -3.00 12.55 30.04
CA SER A 290 -2.29 11.79 29.01
C SER A 290 -2.59 12.29 27.59
N LEU A 291 -3.66 13.07 27.39
CA LEU A 291 -4.04 13.63 26.10
C LEU A 291 -3.22 14.89 25.80
N LYS A 292 -2.99 15.16 24.51
CA LYS A 292 -2.32 16.40 24.07
C LYS A 292 -3.16 17.60 24.53
N LYS A 293 -2.49 18.60 25.12
CA LYS A 293 -3.15 19.80 25.68
C LYS A 293 -4.26 19.47 26.71
N ASN A 294 -4.16 18.34 27.41
CA ASN A 294 -5.18 17.80 28.32
C ASN A 294 -6.52 17.41 27.64
N GLY A 295 -6.55 17.33 26.30
CA GLY A 295 -7.72 16.93 25.54
C GLY A 295 -8.71 18.09 25.28
N PRO A 296 -10.02 17.80 25.16
CA PRO A 296 -10.65 16.48 25.28
C PRO A 296 -10.50 15.61 24.02
N GLY A 297 -9.95 16.13 22.92
CA GLY A 297 -9.64 15.39 21.70
C GLY A 297 -8.19 14.90 21.62
N ARG A 298 -7.91 14.04 20.62
CA ARG A 298 -6.58 13.44 20.40
C ARG A 298 -5.72 14.18 19.38
N ALA A 299 -6.23 15.25 18.77
CA ALA A 299 -5.45 16.08 17.86
C ALA A 299 -4.25 16.73 18.58
N GLY A 300 -3.23 17.16 17.83
CA GLY A 300 -2.04 17.78 18.42
C GLY A 300 -2.32 19.02 19.29
N ASN A 301 -3.42 19.73 19.00
CA ASN A 301 -3.92 20.87 19.76
C ASN A 301 -4.97 20.52 20.83
N GLY A 302 -5.32 19.24 21.01
CA GLY A 302 -6.35 18.78 21.94
C GLY A 302 -7.78 18.85 21.41
N ASN A 303 -7.99 19.23 20.15
CA ASN A 303 -9.34 19.34 19.56
C ASN A 303 -9.89 17.99 19.06
N PHE A 304 -11.20 17.92 18.86
CA PHE A 304 -11.90 16.85 18.14
C PHE A 304 -12.92 17.45 17.17
N VAL A 305 -13.42 16.64 16.23
CA VAL A 305 -14.53 17.00 15.35
C VAL A 305 -15.44 15.79 15.14
N LEU A 306 -16.56 15.72 15.87
CA LEU A 306 -17.57 14.68 15.64
C LEU A 306 -18.37 15.04 14.39
N SER A 307 -18.04 14.39 13.28
CA SER A 307 -18.55 14.76 11.95
C SER A 307 -19.94 14.21 11.62
N ASP A 308 -20.33 13.07 12.18
CA ASP A 308 -21.68 12.54 12.02
C ASP A 308 -22.00 11.55 13.15
N LEU A 309 -23.25 11.53 13.62
CA LEU A 309 -23.77 10.70 14.69
C LEU A 309 -25.08 10.06 14.23
N ARG A 310 -25.10 8.73 14.24
CA ARG A 310 -26.30 7.93 13.93
C ARG A 310 -26.60 6.96 15.05
N VAL A 311 -27.87 6.88 15.44
CA VAL A 311 -28.33 6.01 16.53
C VAL A 311 -29.30 4.98 16.00
N PHE A 312 -29.14 3.75 16.46
CA PHE A 312 -30.03 2.64 16.14
C PHE A 312 -30.43 1.95 17.44
N ALA A 313 -31.66 1.46 17.48
CA ALA A 313 -32.20 0.78 18.65
C ALA A 313 -32.93 -0.50 18.24
N LYS A 314 -32.83 -1.51 19.09
CA LYS A 314 -33.60 -2.76 18.96
C LYS A 314 -33.90 -3.37 20.33
N PRO A 315 -35.00 -4.12 20.48
CA PRO A 315 -35.25 -4.87 21.71
C PRO A 315 -34.10 -5.86 21.99
N ILE A 316 -33.79 -6.09 23.27
CA ILE A 316 -32.82 -7.12 23.67
C ILE A 316 -33.25 -8.49 23.12
N GLY A 317 -32.29 -9.28 22.62
CA GLY A 317 -32.55 -10.60 22.04
C GLY A 317 -32.84 -10.62 20.54
N THR A 318 -33.01 -9.46 19.90
CA THR A 318 -33.27 -9.37 18.45
C THR A 318 -31.98 -9.29 17.62
N GLN A 319 -32.01 -9.85 16.40
CA GLN A 319 -30.88 -9.85 15.46
C GLN A 319 -30.81 -8.56 14.63
N GLY A 320 -29.63 -8.28 14.03
CA GLY A 320 -29.42 -7.11 13.17
C GLY A 320 -29.08 -5.81 13.91
N LYS A 321 -28.99 -4.69 13.18
CA LYS A 321 -28.54 -3.38 13.69
C LYS A 321 -29.63 -2.59 14.44
N GLY A 322 -30.90 -2.93 14.22
CA GLY A 322 -32.04 -2.22 14.79
C GLY A 322 -32.58 -1.10 13.89
N LYS A 323 -33.65 -0.45 14.35
CA LYS A 323 -34.31 0.66 13.66
C LYS A 323 -33.53 1.96 13.93
N PRO A 324 -33.40 2.86 12.93
CA PRO A 324 -32.78 4.17 13.15
C PRO A 324 -33.63 4.99 14.14
N VAL A 325 -32.96 5.69 15.05
CA VAL A 325 -33.56 6.63 16.00
C VAL A 325 -33.28 8.03 15.51
N LYS A 326 -34.32 8.80 15.21
CA LYS A 326 -34.18 10.18 14.73
C LYS A 326 -33.77 11.09 15.88
N LEU A 327 -32.62 11.73 15.74
CA LEU A 327 -32.12 12.72 16.69
C LEU A 327 -32.65 14.13 16.35
N ILE A 328 -33.04 14.88 17.38
CA ILE A 328 -33.54 16.26 17.30
C ILE A 328 -32.95 17.10 18.44
N ASN A 329 -33.17 18.41 18.39
CA ASN A 329 -32.78 19.38 19.41
C ASN A 329 -31.32 19.22 19.90
N PRO A 330 -30.33 19.23 18.98
CA PRO A 330 -28.93 19.07 19.36
C PRO A 330 -28.47 20.25 20.22
N GLN A 331 -27.90 19.98 21.40
CA GLN A 331 -27.35 21.00 22.29
C GLN A 331 -25.94 20.62 22.73
N ALA A 332 -25.09 21.61 22.95
CA ALA A 332 -23.76 21.44 23.52
C ALA A 332 -23.41 22.64 24.39
N ASP A 333 -22.57 22.43 25.40
CA ASP A 333 -22.11 23.50 26.28
C ASP A 333 -21.19 24.50 25.56
N PHE A 334 -20.52 24.02 24.51
CA PHE A 334 -19.65 24.80 23.65
C PHE A 334 -19.64 24.22 22.23
N GLN A 335 -19.56 25.12 21.27
CA GLN A 335 -19.35 24.80 19.86
C GLN A 335 -18.48 25.87 19.24
N GLN A 336 -17.56 25.48 18.36
CA GLN A 336 -16.56 26.37 17.80
C GLN A 336 -17.18 27.48 16.93
N ASN A 337 -18.28 27.19 16.22
CA ASN A 337 -19.10 28.18 15.53
C ASN A 337 -20.55 27.70 15.38
N THR A 338 -21.40 28.54 14.77
CA THR A 338 -22.82 28.24 14.54
C THR A 338 -23.12 27.75 13.12
N SER A 339 -22.12 27.63 12.25
CA SER A 339 -22.25 27.12 10.89
C SER A 339 -21.78 25.67 10.81
N SER A 340 -20.61 25.43 10.22
CA SER A 340 -20.08 24.10 9.90
C SER A 340 -19.46 23.34 11.07
N LEU A 341 -19.22 24.02 12.21
CA LEU A 341 -18.59 23.45 13.40
C LEU A 341 -19.48 23.53 14.64
N SER A 342 -20.79 23.33 14.45
CA SER A 342 -21.83 23.35 15.47
C SER A 342 -22.22 21.95 15.92
N ILE A 343 -22.94 21.80 17.04
CA ILE A 343 -23.46 20.49 17.44
C ILE A 343 -24.48 19.94 16.44
N ALA A 344 -25.29 20.81 15.83
CA ALA A 344 -26.22 20.43 14.77
C ALA A 344 -25.52 19.86 13.52
N SER A 345 -24.28 20.29 13.25
CA SER A 345 -23.47 19.74 12.16
C SER A 345 -23.10 18.26 12.36
N SER A 346 -23.22 17.72 13.57
CA SER A 346 -22.95 16.29 13.80
C SER A 346 -24.11 15.37 13.43
N ILE A 347 -25.23 15.90 12.95
CA ILE A 347 -26.41 15.11 12.50
C ILE A 347 -26.96 15.58 11.16
N ASP A 348 -26.18 16.35 10.37
CA ASP A 348 -26.60 16.92 9.07
C ASP A 348 -26.32 15.99 7.87
N GLY A 349 -25.60 14.89 8.10
CA GLY A 349 -25.21 13.92 7.07
C GLY A 349 -23.98 14.29 6.22
N ASP A 350 -23.37 15.46 6.39
CA ASP A 350 -22.15 15.90 5.65
C ASP A 350 -20.86 15.64 6.43
N LYS A 351 -20.66 14.37 6.81
CA LYS A 351 -19.51 13.89 7.60
C LYS A 351 -18.11 14.28 7.08
N ARG A 352 -17.97 14.74 5.84
CA ARG A 352 -16.67 15.11 5.26
C ARG A 352 -16.39 16.62 5.31
N LYS A 353 -17.37 17.46 5.65
CA LYS A 353 -17.24 18.92 5.62
C LYS A 353 -17.63 19.62 6.92
N THR A 354 -18.51 19.02 7.71
CA THR A 354 -19.07 19.64 8.91
C THR A 354 -18.92 18.70 10.12
N GLY A 355 -19.12 19.23 11.34
CA GLY A 355 -19.12 18.42 12.56
C GLY A 355 -18.94 19.22 13.84
N TRP A 356 -19.29 18.66 14.99
CA TRP A 356 -19.13 19.35 16.27
C TRP A 356 -17.66 19.44 16.70
N ALA A 357 -17.16 20.66 16.91
CA ALA A 357 -15.78 20.92 17.33
C ALA A 357 -15.71 21.89 18.52
N VAL A 358 -14.61 21.82 19.29
CA VAL A 358 -14.39 22.61 20.51
C VAL A 358 -13.11 23.45 20.46
N GLY A 359 -12.66 23.80 19.25
CA GLY A 359 -11.46 24.63 19.07
C GLY A 359 -11.59 25.95 19.83
N GLY A 360 -10.53 26.33 20.55
CA GLY A 360 -10.52 27.50 21.45
C GLY A 360 -10.91 27.20 22.91
N GLN A 361 -11.51 26.04 23.20
CA GLN A 361 -11.80 25.57 24.57
C GLN A 361 -11.15 24.21 24.89
N CYS A 362 -10.14 23.80 24.13
CA CYS A 362 -9.34 22.62 24.46
C CYS A 362 -8.74 22.72 25.87
N GLY A 363 -8.61 21.58 26.54
CA GLY A 363 -8.21 21.47 27.96
C GLY A 363 -9.39 21.52 28.94
N LYS A 364 -10.63 21.62 28.46
CA LYS A 364 -11.86 21.55 29.25
C LYS A 364 -12.71 20.35 28.83
N ALA A 365 -13.53 19.87 29.77
CA ALA A 365 -14.55 18.88 29.46
C ALA A 365 -15.72 19.56 28.75
N HIS A 366 -16.32 18.85 27.79
CA HIS A 366 -17.48 19.33 27.03
C HIS A 366 -18.55 18.26 26.95
N ALA A 367 -19.81 18.67 27.00
CA ALA A 367 -20.97 17.80 26.87
C ALA A 367 -21.85 18.21 25.69
N SER A 368 -22.48 17.21 25.08
CA SER A 368 -23.53 17.39 24.08
C SER A 368 -24.69 16.44 24.34
N GLN A 369 -25.91 16.86 24.02
CA GLN A 369 -27.10 16.01 24.07
C GLN A 369 -27.90 16.06 22.79
N PHE A 370 -28.65 14.99 22.56
CA PHE A 370 -29.60 14.85 21.47
C PHE A 370 -30.85 14.19 22.00
N GLU A 371 -31.99 14.83 21.79
CA GLU A 371 -33.30 14.26 22.07
C GLU A 371 -33.70 13.32 20.93
N PHE A 372 -34.54 12.34 21.24
CA PHE A 372 -35.14 11.47 20.25
C PHE A 372 -36.48 12.07 19.81
N ALA A 373 -36.76 12.03 18.50
CA ALA A 373 -38.04 12.47 17.98
C ALA A 373 -39.22 11.69 18.56
N GLU A 374 -38.99 10.41 18.84
CA GLU A 374 -39.93 9.50 19.50
C GLU A 374 -39.20 8.72 20.59
N ALA A 375 -39.89 8.43 21.70
CA ALA A 375 -39.33 7.59 22.74
C ALA A 375 -39.06 6.18 22.20
N VAL A 376 -37.93 5.60 22.58
CA VAL A 376 -37.65 4.19 22.33
C VAL A 376 -38.16 3.40 23.52
N GLU A 377 -39.31 2.75 23.34
CA GLU A 377 -40.01 2.02 24.38
C GLU A 377 -39.85 0.50 24.20
N ASN A 378 -39.28 -0.16 25.20
CA ASN A 378 -39.14 -1.61 25.28
C ASN A 378 -39.06 -2.04 26.74
N GLU A 379 -40.13 -2.66 27.27
CA GLU A 379 -40.18 -3.17 28.65
C GLU A 379 -39.04 -4.17 28.98
N GLY A 380 -38.66 -4.99 28.00
CA GLY A 380 -37.54 -5.94 28.13
C GLY A 380 -36.14 -5.33 27.92
N GLY A 381 -36.05 -3.99 27.86
CA GLY A 381 -34.82 -3.25 27.59
C GLY A 381 -34.45 -3.17 26.10
N THR A 382 -33.45 -2.32 25.82
CA THR A 382 -33.04 -1.95 24.47
C THR A 382 -31.54 -2.13 24.28
N VAL A 383 -31.11 -2.62 23.11
CA VAL A 383 -29.73 -2.49 22.63
C VAL A 383 -29.63 -1.24 21.76
N PHE A 384 -28.82 -0.28 22.20
CA PHE A 384 -28.46 0.89 21.41
C PHE A 384 -27.16 0.65 20.66
N THR A 385 -27.10 1.15 19.42
CA THR A 385 -25.88 1.24 18.62
C THR A 385 -25.67 2.68 18.21
N PHE A 386 -24.56 3.29 18.63
CA PHE A 386 -24.13 4.62 18.23
C PHE A 386 -23.02 4.48 17.19
N GLU A 387 -23.22 5.08 16.02
CA GLU A 387 -22.17 5.24 15.01
C GLU A 387 -21.67 6.67 15.01
N LEU A 388 -20.40 6.88 15.38
CA LEU A 388 -19.75 8.19 15.44
C LEU A 388 -18.69 8.25 14.35
N ASP A 389 -18.83 9.17 13.41
CA ASP A 389 -17.86 9.41 12.34
C ASP A 389 -16.94 10.58 12.67
N TYR A 390 -15.66 10.41 12.32
CA TYR A 390 -14.61 11.44 12.38
C TYR A 390 -13.92 11.48 11.01
N MET A 391 -14.54 12.13 10.03
CA MET A 391 -14.18 12.01 8.60
C MET A 391 -13.75 13.33 7.96
N LEU A 392 -13.58 14.39 8.76
CA LEU A 392 -13.19 15.72 8.27
C LEU A 392 -11.77 15.69 7.68
N LYS A 393 -11.55 16.37 6.54
CA LYS A 393 -10.26 16.37 5.85
C LYS A 393 -9.12 16.88 6.75
N GLY A 394 -8.06 16.07 6.86
CA GLY A 394 -6.79 16.50 7.46
C GLY A 394 -6.64 16.27 8.96
N ALA A 395 -7.56 15.56 9.61
CA ALA A 395 -7.80 15.75 11.02
C ALA A 395 -7.71 14.46 11.87
N PHE A 396 -6.66 14.34 12.68
CA PHE A 396 -6.55 13.38 13.80
C PHE A 396 -7.51 13.70 14.97
N HIS A 397 -8.73 14.11 14.65
CA HIS A 397 -9.65 14.85 15.52
C HIS A 397 -10.73 13.94 16.11
N VAL A 398 -10.32 12.83 16.73
CA VAL A 398 -11.25 11.98 17.49
C VAL A 398 -11.28 12.38 18.96
N ILE A 399 -12.40 12.15 19.66
CA ILE A 399 -12.48 12.37 21.11
C ILE A 399 -11.46 11.46 21.82
N GLY A 400 -10.80 11.96 22.86
CA GLY A 400 -9.78 11.23 23.63
C GLY A 400 -10.34 10.47 24.82
N LYS A 401 -11.35 11.02 25.50
CA LYS A 401 -12.00 10.36 26.64
C LYS A 401 -13.53 10.50 26.60
N PRO A 402 -14.24 9.75 25.74
CA PRO A 402 -15.71 9.80 25.70
C PRO A 402 -16.37 9.16 26.93
N ARG A 403 -17.52 9.72 27.33
CA ARG A 403 -18.52 9.06 28.18
C ARG A 403 -19.87 9.15 27.50
N PHE A 404 -20.63 8.05 27.54
CA PHE A 404 -21.95 7.94 26.91
C PHE A 404 -23.01 7.77 27.99
N SER A 405 -24.12 8.48 27.86
CA SER A 405 -25.26 8.39 28.76
C SER A 405 -26.58 8.43 27.99
N VAL A 406 -27.63 7.93 28.61
CA VAL A 406 -29.01 7.98 28.12
C VAL A 406 -29.93 8.60 29.17
N SER A 407 -31.07 9.11 28.75
CA SER A 407 -32.10 9.64 29.65
C SER A 407 -33.48 9.08 29.34
N SER A 408 -34.26 8.82 30.39
CA SER A 408 -35.71 8.59 30.33
C SER A 408 -36.52 9.88 30.49
N SER A 409 -35.88 11.00 30.87
CA SER A 409 -36.53 12.29 31.09
C SER A 409 -37.08 12.87 29.78
N LEU A 410 -38.20 13.58 29.88
CA LEU A 410 -38.80 14.30 28.74
C LEU A 410 -37.93 15.47 28.28
N LEU A 411 -37.29 16.15 29.23
CA LEU A 411 -36.46 17.34 29.01
C LEU A 411 -35.23 17.25 29.91
N PRO A 412 -34.26 16.37 29.58
CA PRO A 412 -33.05 16.27 30.38
C PRO A 412 -32.22 17.54 30.25
N GLN A 413 -31.73 18.05 31.37
CA GLN A 413 -30.80 19.18 31.42
C GLN A 413 -29.40 18.70 31.02
N LEU A 414 -28.67 19.47 30.22
CA LEU A 414 -27.36 19.07 29.71
C LEU A 414 -26.34 18.77 30.83
N ASP A 415 -26.31 19.64 31.83
CA ASP A 415 -25.50 19.55 33.05
C ASP A 415 -26.21 18.78 34.18
N GLY A 416 -27.31 18.11 33.87
CA GLY A 416 -28.10 17.33 34.83
C GLY A 416 -27.30 16.20 35.51
N GLU A 417 -27.77 15.85 36.70
CA GLU A 417 -27.14 14.85 37.56
C GLU A 417 -27.02 13.49 36.87
N SER A 418 -25.89 12.83 37.11
CA SER A 418 -25.51 11.63 36.39
C SER A 418 -25.18 10.50 37.34
N SER A 419 -25.66 9.30 37.03
CA SER A 419 -25.36 8.11 37.83
C SER A 419 -25.11 6.92 36.92
N ARG A 420 -24.29 5.98 37.40
CA ARG A 420 -23.97 4.77 36.63
C ARG A 420 -25.18 3.87 36.54
N MET A 421 -25.57 3.54 35.30
CA MET A 421 -26.70 2.65 35.03
C MET A 421 -26.49 1.29 35.69
N GLU A 422 -25.26 0.78 35.67
CA GLU A 422 -24.95 -0.53 36.25
C GLU A 422 -25.22 -0.57 37.76
N LEU A 423 -24.94 0.54 38.46
CA LEU A 423 -25.23 0.66 39.88
C LEU A 423 -26.75 0.75 40.14
N ILE A 424 -27.45 1.59 39.39
CA ILE A 424 -28.90 1.77 39.52
C ILE A 424 -29.63 0.45 39.26
N ASN A 425 -29.24 -0.28 38.23
CA ASN A 425 -29.84 -1.55 37.86
C ASN A 425 -29.53 -2.64 38.89
N LEU A 426 -28.32 -2.65 39.45
CA LEU A 426 -27.97 -3.58 40.52
C LEU A 426 -28.82 -3.31 41.76
N LEU A 427 -28.90 -2.06 42.22
CA LEU A 427 -29.72 -1.65 43.37
C LEU A 427 -31.21 -1.97 43.14
N SER A 428 -31.75 -1.63 41.97
CA SER A 428 -33.17 -1.89 41.64
C SER A 428 -33.47 -3.39 41.50
N SER A 429 -32.51 -4.19 41.00
CA SER A 429 -32.65 -5.65 40.97
C SER A 429 -32.76 -6.22 42.38
N MET A 430 -31.97 -5.72 43.33
CA MET A 430 -32.03 -6.17 44.73
C MET A 430 -33.33 -5.74 45.42
N GLU A 431 -33.81 -4.52 45.18
CA GLU A 431 -35.10 -4.06 45.71
C GLU A 431 -36.26 -4.94 45.21
N THR A 432 -36.28 -5.29 43.92
CA THR A 432 -37.31 -6.17 43.32
C THR A 432 -37.29 -7.58 43.93
N LEU A 433 -36.13 -8.03 44.42
CA LEU A 433 -35.96 -9.33 45.07
C LEU A 433 -36.24 -9.29 46.58
N GLY A 434 -36.86 -8.22 47.09
CA GLY A 434 -37.21 -8.09 48.52
C GLY A 434 -36.10 -7.49 49.38
N GLY A 435 -35.09 -6.87 48.78
CA GLY A 435 -33.97 -6.24 49.48
C GLY A 435 -32.82 -7.21 49.80
N ILE A 436 -31.72 -6.65 50.30
CA ILE A 436 -30.44 -7.37 50.49
C ILE A 436 -30.57 -8.54 51.49
N GLU A 437 -31.39 -8.36 52.52
CA GLU A 437 -31.64 -9.37 53.56
C GLU A 437 -32.42 -10.58 53.04
N SER A 438 -33.19 -10.40 51.95
CA SER A 438 -34.03 -11.45 51.35
C SER A 438 -33.32 -12.24 50.24
N LEU A 439 -32.09 -11.86 49.87
CA LEU A 439 -31.35 -12.48 48.76
C LEU A 439 -30.84 -13.88 49.12
N ASP A 440 -31.35 -14.90 48.43
CA ASP A 440 -30.81 -16.26 48.49
C ASP A 440 -29.49 -16.42 47.71
N GLU A 441 -28.80 -17.55 47.89
CA GLU A 441 -27.51 -17.81 47.24
C GLU A 441 -27.61 -17.78 45.70
N LYS A 442 -28.69 -18.31 45.13
CA LYS A 442 -28.87 -18.37 43.67
C LYS A 442 -29.08 -16.97 43.09
N GLN A 443 -29.84 -16.13 43.79
CA GLN A 443 -30.07 -14.74 43.46
C GLN A 443 -28.78 -13.92 43.57
N ARG A 444 -27.99 -14.12 44.63
CA ARG A 444 -26.67 -13.49 44.80
C ARG A 444 -25.75 -13.81 43.62
N GLN A 445 -25.62 -15.09 43.28
CA GLN A 445 -24.81 -15.53 42.14
C GLN A 445 -25.29 -14.93 40.81
N ALA A 446 -26.60 -14.75 40.62
CA ALA A 446 -27.15 -14.12 39.42
C ALA A 446 -26.85 -12.61 39.32
N LEU A 447 -26.56 -11.93 40.44
CA LEU A 447 -26.23 -10.50 40.48
C LEU A 447 -24.73 -10.22 40.32
N VAL A 448 -23.85 -11.18 40.60
CA VAL A 448 -22.38 -11.03 40.45
C VAL A 448 -21.97 -10.52 39.05
N PRO A 449 -22.52 -11.03 37.93
CA PRO A 449 -22.20 -10.50 36.60
C PRO A 449 -22.61 -9.04 36.38
N LYS A 450 -23.64 -8.55 37.07
CA LYS A 450 -24.03 -7.12 37.05
C LYS A 450 -23.07 -6.28 37.91
N TYR A 451 -22.66 -6.81 39.07
CA TYR A 451 -21.74 -6.16 40.00
C TYR A 451 -20.33 -5.92 39.40
N ARG A 452 -19.83 -6.80 38.52
CA ARG A 452 -18.46 -6.67 37.98
C ARG A 452 -18.15 -5.30 37.37
N PHE A 453 -19.14 -4.66 36.74
CA PHE A 453 -18.98 -3.37 36.06
C PHE A 453 -18.83 -2.17 37.02
N ILE A 454 -19.05 -2.39 38.31
CA ILE A 454 -18.84 -1.41 39.39
C ILE A 454 -17.69 -1.79 40.33
N ASP A 455 -17.19 -3.03 40.29
CA ASP A 455 -16.05 -3.45 41.09
C ASP A 455 -14.74 -2.80 40.60
N SER A 456 -14.08 -2.06 41.49
CA SER A 456 -12.88 -1.28 41.16
C SER A 456 -11.69 -2.16 40.75
N LYS A 457 -11.55 -3.37 41.31
CA LYS A 457 -10.45 -4.29 40.97
C LYS A 457 -10.71 -4.91 39.60
N TRP A 458 -11.93 -5.33 39.31
CA TRP A 458 -12.33 -5.80 37.98
C TRP A 458 -12.10 -4.75 36.88
N ILE A 459 -12.53 -3.51 37.12
CA ILE A 459 -12.30 -2.39 36.19
C ILE A 459 -10.80 -2.13 36.01
N SER A 460 -10.00 -2.19 37.08
CA SER A 460 -8.54 -2.02 37.01
C SER A 460 -7.85 -3.12 36.19
N MET A 461 -8.25 -4.38 36.37
CA MET A 461 -7.76 -5.51 35.58
C MET A 461 -8.14 -5.36 34.10
N THR A 462 -9.39 -4.98 33.82
CA THR A 462 -9.86 -4.70 32.47
C THR A 462 -9.09 -3.54 31.85
N LYS A 463 -8.87 -2.44 32.58
CA LYS A 463 -8.04 -1.32 32.14
C LYS A 463 -6.63 -1.76 31.77
N LYS A 464 -5.98 -2.62 32.56
CA LYS A 464 -4.65 -3.17 32.26
C LYS A 464 -4.67 -4.01 30.98
N LEU A 465 -5.68 -4.86 30.81
CA LEU A 465 -5.86 -5.71 29.64
C LEU A 465 -5.98 -4.89 28.36
N PHE A 466 -6.90 -3.92 28.31
CA PHE A 466 -7.09 -3.07 27.13
C PHE A 466 -5.87 -2.17 26.86
N ALA A 467 -5.20 -1.67 27.91
CA ALA A 467 -3.97 -0.90 27.74
C ALA A 467 -2.80 -1.75 27.21
N TYR A 468 -2.76 -3.05 27.53
CA TYR A 468 -1.79 -4.00 26.98
C TYR A 468 -2.14 -4.35 25.53
N GLU A 469 -3.42 -4.55 25.23
CA GLU A 469 -3.91 -4.83 23.89
C GLU A 469 -3.52 -3.70 22.90
N ALA A 470 -3.65 -2.45 23.33
CA ALA A 470 -3.27 -1.27 22.55
C ALA A 470 -1.78 -1.21 22.17
N ARG A 471 -0.92 -2.00 22.83
CA ARG A 471 0.52 -2.07 22.58
C ARG A 471 0.91 -3.20 21.62
N LYS A 472 -0.05 -3.74 20.86
CA LYS A 472 0.20 -4.75 19.84
C LYS A 472 1.37 -4.31 18.94
N PRO A 473 2.45 -5.10 18.84
CA PRO A 473 3.58 -4.79 17.97
C PRO A 473 3.14 -4.60 16.51
N GLN A 474 3.66 -3.57 15.86
CA GLN A 474 3.35 -3.24 14.47
C GLN A 474 4.59 -3.49 13.58
N PRO A 475 4.39 -3.95 12.34
CA PRO A 475 5.47 -4.15 11.38
C PRO A 475 6.10 -2.81 10.98
N ARG A 476 7.40 -2.79 10.69
CA ARG A 476 8.06 -1.62 10.07
C ARG A 476 7.96 -1.75 8.57
N ILE A 477 7.03 -1.01 7.99
CA ILE A 477 6.78 -1.00 6.56
C ILE A 477 7.59 0.11 5.89
N LYS A 478 8.38 -0.25 4.88
CA LYS A 478 8.99 0.71 3.95
C LYS A 478 8.12 0.79 2.71
N LYS A 479 7.57 1.98 2.46
CA LYS A 479 6.83 2.27 1.23
C LYS A 479 7.78 2.90 0.22
N SER A 480 7.84 2.32 -0.98
CA SER A 480 8.57 2.90 -2.11
C SER A 480 7.68 2.97 -3.34
N LYS A 481 7.95 3.95 -4.22
CA LYS A 481 7.22 4.11 -5.48
C LYS A 481 8.14 3.68 -6.61
N ALA A 482 7.73 2.70 -7.39
CA ALA A 482 8.42 2.26 -8.59
C ALA A 482 7.56 2.56 -9.82
N LYS A 483 8.19 3.05 -10.90
CA LYS A 483 7.55 3.11 -12.22
C LYS A 483 7.66 1.72 -12.83
N VAL A 484 6.53 1.07 -13.05
CA VAL A 484 6.45 -0.26 -13.67
C VAL A 484 5.69 -0.11 -14.99
N HIS A 485 6.16 -0.77 -16.03
CA HIS A 485 5.40 -0.91 -17.27
C HIS A 485 4.59 -2.21 -17.19
N PRO A 486 3.25 -2.15 -17.29
CA PRO A 486 2.43 -3.35 -17.35
C PRO A 486 2.87 -4.26 -18.49
N GLU A 487 2.95 -5.55 -18.23
CA GLU A 487 3.15 -6.55 -19.29
C GLU A 487 1.86 -6.71 -20.07
N ASP A 488 1.98 -6.80 -21.39
CA ASP A 488 0.89 -7.20 -22.28
C ASP A 488 0.98 -8.71 -22.50
N PRO A 489 0.02 -9.51 -21.98
CA PRO A 489 0.06 -10.97 -22.09
C PRO A 489 -0.23 -11.49 -23.50
N ASP A 490 -0.73 -10.64 -24.41
CA ASP A 490 -1.06 -11.00 -25.78
C ASP A 490 -0.02 -10.54 -26.80
N PHE A 491 0.99 -9.78 -26.36
CA PHE A 491 2.15 -9.43 -27.18
C PHE A 491 3.19 -10.58 -27.20
N PRO A 492 3.59 -11.13 -28.36
CA PRO A 492 4.55 -12.22 -28.43
C PRO A 492 5.95 -11.71 -28.04
N ARG A 493 6.61 -12.40 -27.11
CA ARG A 493 7.92 -12.00 -26.56
C ARG A 493 9.04 -12.75 -27.26
N ILE A 494 10.22 -12.14 -27.22
CA ILE A 494 11.49 -12.80 -27.52
C ILE A 494 12.15 -13.17 -26.19
N ILE A 495 12.53 -14.44 -26.03
CA ILE A 495 13.24 -14.96 -24.87
C ILE A 495 14.68 -15.17 -25.27
N ILE A 496 15.59 -14.40 -24.69
CA ILE A 496 17.03 -14.48 -24.93
C ILE A 496 17.65 -15.45 -23.93
N GLU A 497 18.38 -16.45 -24.42
CA GLU A 497 19.17 -17.36 -23.58
C GLU A 497 20.64 -16.91 -23.48
N SER A 498 21.22 -16.51 -24.61
CA SER A 498 22.59 -16.02 -24.66
C SER A 498 22.80 -15.06 -25.82
N VAL A 499 23.79 -14.18 -25.68
CA VAL A 499 24.25 -13.29 -26.73
C VAL A 499 25.76 -13.44 -26.85
N GLU A 500 26.23 -13.63 -28.06
CA GLU A 500 27.64 -13.79 -28.43
C GLU A 500 28.01 -12.72 -29.46
N PHE A 501 29.19 -12.15 -29.32
CA PHE A 501 29.82 -11.34 -30.36
C PHE A 501 30.93 -12.15 -31.01
N VAL A 502 30.78 -12.36 -32.32
CA VAL A 502 31.69 -13.17 -33.12
C VAL A 502 32.49 -12.26 -34.03
N ARG A 503 33.82 -12.26 -33.90
CA ARG A 503 34.73 -11.53 -34.79
C ARG A 503 35.24 -12.41 -35.90
N ASN A 504 35.59 -11.76 -37.01
CA ASN A 504 36.15 -12.41 -38.19
C ASN A 504 35.25 -13.55 -38.65
N ASP A 505 33.93 -13.31 -38.64
CA ASP A 505 32.91 -14.34 -38.88
C ASP A 505 32.71 -14.61 -40.38
N TYR A 506 33.75 -15.20 -40.97
CA TYR A 506 33.76 -15.66 -42.35
C TYR A 506 33.50 -17.17 -42.37
N PRO A 507 32.39 -17.63 -42.99
CA PRO A 507 32.08 -19.06 -43.07
C PRO A 507 33.05 -19.85 -43.96
N SER A 508 33.84 -19.14 -44.76
CA SER A 508 34.86 -19.68 -45.66
C SER A 508 35.85 -18.58 -46.03
N TRP A 509 37.10 -18.94 -46.32
CA TRP A 509 38.12 -18.00 -46.80
C TRP A 509 38.73 -18.45 -48.15
N PRO A 510 38.89 -17.53 -49.13
CA PRO A 510 38.29 -16.19 -49.16
C PRO A 510 36.75 -16.23 -49.12
N PRO A 511 36.09 -15.14 -48.69
CA PRO A 511 34.63 -15.08 -48.58
C PRO A 511 33.92 -15.40 -49.91
N PRO A 512 32.67 -15.89 -49.90
CA PRO A 512 31.96 -16.23 -51.14
C PRO A 512 31.81 -15.05 -52.12
N LEU A 513 31.72 -13.81 -51.62
CA LEU A 513 31.65 -12.62 -52.47
C LEU A 513 32.99 -12.34 -53.17
N HIS A 514 34.12 -12.51 -52.47
CA HIS A 514 35.45 -12.45 -53.08
C HIS A 514 35.54 -13.44 -54.24
N ARG A 515 35.19 -14.71 -53.99
CA ARG A 515 35.27 -15.81 -54.96
C ARG A 515 34.32 -15.67 -56.17
N ARG A 516 33.31 -14.78 -56.08
CA ARG A 516 32.45 -14.43 -57.21
C ARG A 516 33.10 -13.41 -58.14
N ILE A 517 34.01 -12.58 -57.63
CA ILE A 517 34.71 -11.55 -58.38
C ILE A 517 36.04 -12.09 -58.91
N ILE A 518 36.82 -12.78 -58.07
CA ILE A 518 38.10 -13.38 -58.41
C ILE A 518 37.93 -14.90 -58.35
N ARG A 519 38.17 -15.59 -59.47
CA ARG A 519 37.97 -17.04 -59.56
C ARG A 519 39.15 -17.78 -58.96
N GLU A 520 38.90 -19.03 -58.58
CA GLU A 520 39.91 -19.91 -57.99
C GLU A 520 41.08 -20.13 -58.97
N GLY A 521 42.28 -19.66 -58.60
CA GLY A 521 43.50 -19.71 -59.43
C GLY A 521 43.91 -18.37 -60.08
N GLU A 522 43.11 -17.31 -59.95
CA GLU A 522 43.46 -15.96 -60.40
C GLU A 522 44.20 -15.20 -59.29
N ASP A 523 45.40 -14.69 -59.59
CA ASP A 523 46.21 -13.86 -58.69
C ASP A 523 46.15 -12.39 -59.14
N LEU A 524 45.63 -11.51 -58.29
CA LEU A 524 45.53 -10.07 -58.57
C LEU A 524 46.90 -9.37 -58.71
N SER A 525 47.98 -10.01 -58.26
CA SER A 525 49.34 -9.51 -58.44
C SER A 525 49.92 -9.81 -59.83
N ASP A 526 49.25 -10.65 -60.65
CA ASP A 526 49.57 -10.91 -62.05
C ASP A 526 48.85 -9.91 -62.99
N PRO A 527 49.59 -9.01 -63.68
CA PRO A 527 49.01 -8.06 -64.62
C PRO A 527 48.21 -8.70 -65.77
N GLN A 528 48.48 -9.97 -66.09
CA GLN A 528 47.77 -10.72 -67.12
C GLN A 528 46.37 -11.16 -66.66
N ALA A 529 46.21 -11.48 -65.36
CA ALA A 529 44.93 -11.88 -64.77
C ALA A 529 43.97 -10.68 -64.67
N VAL A 530 44.49 -9.50 -64.33
CA VAL A 530 43.72 -8.23 -64.23
C VAL A 530 43.14 -7.78 -65.57
N LYS A 531 43.70 -8.22 -66.71
CA LYS A 531 43.20 -7.89 -68.06
C LYS A 531 41.95 -8.68 -68.48
N ASN A 532 41.67 -9.80 -67.82
CA ASN A 532 40.57 -10.71 -68.17
C ASN A 532 39.36 -10.59 -67.22
N ILE A 533 39.48 -9.76 -66.18
CA ILE A 533 38.43 -9.34 -65.24
C ILE A 533 37.86 -7.99 -65.74
#